data_AF-A0A6N4E0A0-F1
#
_entry.id   AF-A0A6N4E0A0-F1
#
_cell.length_a   1.000
_cell.length_b   1.000
_cell.length_c   1.000
_cell.angle_alpha   90.00
_cell.angle_beta   90.00
_cell.angle_gamma   90.00
#
_symmetry.space_group_name_H-M   'P 1'
#
loop_
_entity.id
_entity.type
_entity.pdbx_description
1 polymer ?
#
loop_
_entity_poly.entity_id
_entity_poly.type
_entity_poly.pdbx_seq_one_letter_code
_entity_poly.pdbx_strand_id
1 'polypeptide(L)'
;MPTTRELVTTLALRELFNVDSKRLQRRMRELWEHSAMVASVSYVLGQMTPGINPERALLLGLLHDIGKLPLISYAAAFAELADSEAQLDEAIAALRGPVGAMILRKWEFGDETVAVVLEAEHWQRDPDPRADYADIVLVAQLICDEHREVQALLGQGVVPAYRKIARGMLDEQWREDLLREARRDVAETFSLMR
;
A
#
# COMPACT_ATOMS: atom_id res chain seq x y z
N MET A 1 1.87 19.35 -8.04
CA MET A 1 0.54 19.96 -7.92
C MET A 1 -0.43 18.84 -8.14
N PRO A 2 -0.98 18.27 -7.05
CA PRO A 2 -1.86 17.12 -7.14
C PRO A 2 -3.12 17.58 -7.83
N THR A 3 -3.68 16.75 -8.68
CA THR A 3 -4.96 17.09 -9.32
C THR A 3 -6.06 17.11 -8.26
N THR A 4 -7.07 17.96 -8.42
CA THR A 4 -8.24 18.00 -7.51
C THR A 4 -8.87 16.62 -7.34
N ARG A 5 -8.83 15.80 -8.41
CA ARG A 5 -9.28 14.40 -8.40
C ARG A 5 -8.49 13.54 -7.41
N GLU A 6 -7.17 13.65 -7.39
CA GLU A 6 -6.31 12.87 -6.48
C GLU A 6 -6.59 13.25 -5.01
N LEU A 7 -6.72 14.55 -4.71
CA LEU A 7 -7.07 15.02 -3.36
C LEU A 7 -8.46 14.53 -2.91
N VAL A 8 -9.47 14.67 -3.77
CA VAL A 8 -10.84 14.20 -3.48
C VAL A 8 -10.87 12.69 -3.30
N THR A 9 -10.10 11.94 -4.10
CA THR A 9 -9.99 10.48 -3.96
C THR A 9 -9.40 10.12 -2.60
N THR A 10 -8.30 10.75 -2.21
CA THR A 10 -7.67 10.53 -0.89
C THR A 10 -8.63 10.83 0.27
N LEU A 11 -9.40 11.93 0.20
CA LEU A 11 -10.42 12.22 1.23
C LEU A 11 -11.56 11.20 1.22
N ALA A 12 -12.09 10.83 0.05
CA ALA A 12 -13.21 9.91 -0.07
C ALA A 12 -12.85 8.49 0.35
N LEU A 13 -11.61 8.05 0.10
CA LEU A 13 -11.10 6.75 0.51
C LEU A 13 -11.28 6.51 1.99
N ARG A 14 -11.04 7.52 2.84
CA ARG A 14 -11.22 7.42 4.30
C ARG A 14 -12.61 6.90 4.69
N GLU A 15 -13.66 7.41 4.06
CA GLU A 15 -15.04 7.01 4.36
C GLU A 15 -15.29 5.53 4.01
N LEU A 16 -14.50 4.96 3.10
CA LEU A 16 -14.58 3.55 2.69
C LEU A 16 -13.90 2.59 3.68
N PHE A 17 -13.04 3.09 4.58
CA PHE A 17 -12.42 2.31 5.66
C PHE A 17 -13.26 2.30 6.94
N ASN A 18 -14.55 2.67 6.89
CA ASN A 18 -15.43 2.57 8.05
C ASN A 18 -16.34 1.34 7.93
N VAL A 19 -16.42 0.54 9.00
CA VAL A 19 -17.24 -0.68 9.06
C VAL A 19 -17.99 -0.75 10.39
N ASP A 20 -19.27 -1.15 10.36
CA ASP A 20 -20.13 -1.18 11.56
C ASP A 20 -19.80 -2.35 12.52
N SER A 21 -19.18 -3.42 12.03
CA SER A 21 -18.82 -4.60 12.83
C SER A 21 -17.56 -4.38 13.68
N LYS A 22 -17.68 -4.45 15.01
CA LYS A 22 -16.56 -4.28 15.97
C LYS A 22 -15.34 -5.18 15.69
N ARG A 23 -15.56 -6.43 15.25
CA ARG A 23 -14.46 -7.36 14.91
C ARG A 23 -13.71 -6.90 13.67
N LEU A 24 -14.43 -6.43 12.66
CA LEU A 24 -13.85 -5.99 11.39
C LEU A 24 -13.29 -4.57 11.45
N GLN A 25 -13.75 -3.75 12.40
CA GLN A 25 -13.15 -2.45 12.68
C GLN A 25 -11.67 -2.54 13.02
N ARG A 26 -11.22 -3.62 13.69
CA ARG A 26 -9.79 -3.83 13.95
C ARG A 26 -9.03 -4.01 12.64
N ARG A 27 -9.45 -4.98 11.81
CA ARG A 27 -8.83 -5.26 10.50
C ARG A 27 -8.88 -4.05 9.56
N MET A 28 -9.95 -3.26 9.62
CA MET A 28 -10.10 -2.07 8.80
C MET A 28 -9.19 -0.92 9.25
N ARG A 29 -9.01 -0.74 10.57
CA ARG A 29 -8.01 0.19 11.11
C ARG A 29 -6.58 -0.22 10.72
N GLU A 30 -6.25 -1.50 10.90
CA GLU A 30 -4.94 -2.06 10.50
C GLU A 30 -4.67 -1.83 9.01
N LEU A 31 -5.68 -2.07 8.16
CA LEU A 31 -5.59 -1.82 6.72
C LEU A 31 -5.35 -0.33 6.40
N TRP A 32 -6.08 0.57 7.05
CA TRP A 32 -5.94 2.01 6.84
C TRP A 32 -4.58 2.52 7.32
N GLU A 33 -4.13 2.10 8.52
CA GLU A 33 -2.80 2.43 9.06
C GLU A 33 -1.68 1.92 8.14
N HIS A 34 -1.78 0.68 7.65
CA HIS A 34 -0.85 0.11 6.69
C HIS A 34 -0.80 0.92 5.39
N SER A 35 -1.97 1.21 4.79
CA SER A 35 -2.05 1.96 3.54
C SER A 35 -1.50 3.38 3.69
N ALA A 36 -1.74 4.03 4.83
CA ALA A 36 -1.21 5.36 5.12
C ALA A 36 0.32 5.36 5.30
N MET A 37 0.87 4.34 5.97
CA MET A 37 2.32 4.15 6.09
C MET A 37 2.97 3.93 4.72
N VAL A 38 2.43 3.01 3.91
CA VAL A 38 2.92 2.74 2.56
C VAL A 38 2.82 3.98 1.67
N ALA A 39 1.75 4.77 1.78
CA ALA A 39 1.59 6.04 1.07
C ALA A 39 2.67 7.07 1.44
N SER A 40 2.94 7.24 2.74
CA SER A 40 3.97 8.16 3.23
C SER A 40 5.37 7.74 2.78
N VAL A 41 5.70 6.45 2.90
CA VAL A 41 6.98 5.91 2.42
C VAL A 41 7.10 6.05 0.90
N SER A 42 6.04 5.75 0.15
CA SER A 42 6.00 5.91 -1.32
C SER A 42 6.26 7.34 -1.77
N TYR A 43 5.77 8.34 -1.02
CA TYR A 43 6.07 9.75 -1.27
C TYR A 43 7.57 10.03 -1.17
N VAL A 44 8.21 9.60 -0.08
CA VAL A 44 9.65 9.82 0.13
C VAL A 44 10.47 9.10 -0.93
N LEU A 45 10.16 7.83 -1.24
CA LEU A 45 10.82 7.08 -2.31
C LEU A 45 10.64 7.75 -3.68
N GLY A 46 9.46 8.31 -3.96
CA GLY A 46 9.19 9.06 -5.17
C GLY A 46 10.05 10.32 -5.30
N GLN A 47 10.30 11.05 -4.20
CA GLN A 47 11.19 12.22 -4.21
C GLN A 47 12.64 11.84 -4.57
N MET A 48 13.06 10.64 -4.21
CA MET A 48 14.42 10.14 -4.45
C MET A 48 14.59 9.45 -5.81
N THR A 49 13.49 9.21 -6.54
CA THR A 49 13.50 8.39 -7.76
C THR A 49 13.23 9.25 -9.00
N PRO A 50 14.22 9.43 -9.90
CA PRO A 50 14.04 10.25 -11.10
C PRO A 50 12.89 9.77 -11.98
N GLY A 51 12.03 10.70 -12.42
CA GLY A 51 10.89 10.40 -13.29
C GLY A 51 9.62 9.98 -12.56
N ILE A 52 9.65 9.82 -11.24
CA ILE A 52 8.49 9.54 -10.42
C ILE A 52 7.94 10.85 -9.83
N ASN A 53 6.64 11.10 -10.02
CA ASN A 53 5.94 12.14 -9.28
C ASN A 53 5.62 11.64 -7.84
N PRO A 54 6.11 12.32 -6.78
CA PRO A 54 5.90 11.89 -5.39
C PRO A 54 4.43 11.90 -4.94
N GLU A 55 3.64 12.88 -5.36
CA GLU A 55 2.20 12.99 -4.99
C GLU A 55 1.41 11.83 -5.59
N ARG A 56 1.75 11.43 -6.82
CA ARG A 56 1.16 10.25 -7.46
C ARG A 56 1.59 8.96 -6.76
N ALA A 57 2.85 8.85 -6.35
CA ALA A 57 3.33 7.70 -5.58
C ALA A 57 2.61 7.56 -4.23
N LEU A 58 2.35 8.68 -3.55
CA LEU A 58 1.56 8.72 -2.32
C LEU A 58 0.15 8.16 -2.54
N LEU A 59 -0.55 8.63 -3.57
CA LEU A 59 -1.89 8.13 -3.89
C LEU A 59 -1.88 6.62 -4.20
N LEU A 60 -0.91 6.16 -4.99
CA LEU A 60 -0.81 4.76 -5.38
C LEU A 60 -0.46 3.86 -4.18
N GLY A 61 0.38 4.34 -3.26
CA GLY A 61 0.62 3.67 -1.98
C GLY A 61 -0.63 3.61 -1.10
N LEU A 62 -1.51 4.61 -1.15
CA LEU A 62 -2.79 4.57 -0.43
C LEU A 62 -3.80 3.60 -1.06
N LEU A 63 -3.77 3.48 -2.39
CA LEU A 63 -4.70 2.66 -3.18
C LEU A 63 -4.27 1.19 -3.32
N HIS A 64 -3.02 0.86 -3.02
CA HIS A 64 -2.41 -0.43 -3.40
C HIS A 64 -3.20 -1.65 -2.90
N ASP A 65 -3.81 -1.53 -1.73
CA ASP A 65 -4.54 -2.59 -1.06
C ASP A 65 -6.07 -2.36 -1.06
N ILE A 66 -6.59 -1.50 -1.94
CA ILE A 66 -8.02 -1.16 -2.00
C ILE A 66 -8.93 -2.38 -2.18
N GLY A 67 -8.43 -3.46 -2.78
CA GLY A 67 -9.18 -4.72 -2.91
C GLY A 67 -9.44 -5.44 -1.59
N LYS A 68 -8.68 -5.16 -0.52
CA LYS A 68 -8.93 -5.69 0.83
C LYS A 68 -10.23 -5.12 1.43
N LEU A 69 -10.63 -3.89 1.07
CA LEU A 69 -11.83 -3.23 1.59
C LEU A 69 -13.10 -4.08 1.41
N PRO A 70 -13.53 -4.44 0.19
CA PRO A 70 -14.74 -5.24 0.02
C PRO A 70 -14.58 -6.65 0.58
N LEU A 71 -13.37 -7.23 0.61
CA LEU A 71 -13.16 -8.57 1.15
C LEU A 71 -13.38 -8.60 2.67
N ILE A 72 -12.84 -7.61 3.39
CA ILE A 72 -13.06 -7.45 4.83
C ILE A 72 -14.53 -7.12 5.11
N SER A 73 -15.12 -6.19 4.36
CA SER A 73 -16.52 -5.78 4.56
C SER A 73 -17.51 -6.90 4.24
N TYR A 74 -17.25 -7.70 3.21
CA TYR A 74 -18.13 -8.81 2.83
C TYR A 74 -17.99 -10.00 3.78
N ALA A 75 -16.80 -10.22 4.37
CA ALA A 75 -16.64 -11.23 5.43
C ALA A 75 -17.60 -10.99 6.61
N ALA A 76 -18.05 -9.76 6.85
CA ALA A 76 -19.08 -9.45 7.86
C ALA A 76 -20.39 -10.21 7.63
N ALA A 77 -20.72 -10.47 6.37
CA ALA A 77 -21.98 -11.07 5.96
C ALA A 77 -21.97 -12.61 5.95
N PHE A 78 -20.81 -13.25 6.14
CA PHE A 78 -20.66 -14.72 6.12
C PHE A 78 -20.05 -15.20 7.43
N ALA A 79 -20.88 -15.75 8.32
CA ALA A 79 -20.45 -16.21 9.65
C ALA A 79 -19.23 -17.16 9.59
N GLU A 80 -19.19 -18.08 8.62
CA GLU A 80 -18.10 -19.05 8.45
C GLU A 80 -16.74 -18.40 8.16
N LEU A 81 -16.70 -17.43 7.23
CA LEU A 81 -15.50 -16.65 6.90
C LEU A 81 -15.13 -15.68 8.03
N ALA A 82 -16.14 -15.14 8.71
CA ALA A 82 -15.94 -14.22 9.81
C ALA A 82 -15.30 -14.96 11.00
N ASP A 83 -15.66 -16.23 11.22
CA ASP A 83 -15.20 -17.04 12.35
C ASP A 83 -13.90 -17.80 12.08
N SER A 84 -13.40 -17.81 10.82
CA SER A 84 -12.13 -18.41 10.43
C SER A 84 -11.17 -17.36 9.86
N GLU A 85 -10.32 -16.79 10.72
CA GLU A 85 -9.31 -15.79 10.31
C GLU A 85 -8.41 -16.30 9.17
N ALA A 86 -8.01 -17.57 9.22
CA ALA A 86 -7.18 -18.19 8.19
C ALA A 86 -7.83 -18.21 6.80
N GLN A 87 -9.13 -18.52 6.72
CA GLN A 87 -9.85 -18.53 5.43
C GLN A 87 -10.00 -17.12 4.85
N LEU A 88 -10.22 -16.13 5.72
CA LEU A 88 -10.26 -14.73 5.28
C LEU A 88 -8.89 -14.26 4.77
N ASP A 89 -7.80 -14.64 5.44
CA ASP A 89 -6.45 -14.28 5.02
C ASP A 89 -6.09 -14.94 3.68
N GLU A 90 -6.45 -16.21 3.46
CA GLU A 90 -6.31 -16.88 2.16
C GLU A 90 -7.12 -16.19 1.05
N ALA A 91 -8.36 -15.82 1.33
CA ALA A 91 -9.19 -15.08 0.38
C ALA A 91 -8.60 -13.71 0.04
N ILE A 92 -8.09 -12.98 1.03
CA ILE A 92 -7.40 -11.71 0.84
C ILE A 92 -6.16 -11.89 -0.03
N ALA A 93 -5.32 -12.88 0.27
CA ALA A 93 -4.10 -13.16 -0.49
C ALA A 93 -4.40 -13.45 -1.97
N ALA A 94 -5.44 -14.24 -2.24
CA ALA A 94 -5.81 -14.63 -3.60
C ALA A 94 -6.57 -13.53 -4.39
N LEU A 95 -7.41 -12.73 -3.70
CA LEU A 95 -8.40 -11.88 -4.38
C LEU A 95 -8.12 -10.39 -4.30
N ARG A 96 -7.28 -9.90 -3.38
CA ARG A 96 -7.09 -8.44 -3.23
C ARG A 96 -6.64 -7.75 -4.51
N GLY A 97 -5.71 -8.34 -5.26
CA GLY A 97 -5.19 -7.77 -6.51
C GLY A 97 -6.28 -7.68 -7.58
N PRO A 98 -6.89 -8.82 -7.99
CA PRO A 98 -7.98 -8.83 -8.96
C PRO A 98 -9.16 -7.94 -8.57
N VAL A 99 -9.60 -7.97 -7.31
CA VAL A 99 -10.71 -7.16 -6.82
C VAL A 99 -10.36 -5.67 -6.83
N GLY A 100 -9.16 -5.31 -6.39
CA GLY A 100 -8.68 -3.93 -6.43
C GLY A 100 -8.56 -3.39 -7.85
N ALA A 101 -8.05 -4.20 -8.79
CA ALA A 101 -8.02 -3.88 -10.21
C ALA A 101 -9.43 -3.64 -10.79
N MET A 102 -10.42 -4.44 -10.41
CA MET A 102 -11.81 -4.24 -10.81
C MET A 102 -12.38 -2.92 -10.29
N ILE A 103 -12.11 -2.57 -9.02
CA ILE A 103 -12.53 -1.30 -8.43
C ILE A 103 -11.92 -0.13 -9.20
N LEU A 104 -10.60 -0.15 -9.39
CA LEU A 104 -9.87 0.95 -10.02
C LEU A 104 -10.28 1.15 -11.49
N ARG A 105 -10.49 0.07 -12.25
CA ARG A 105 -11.02 0.16 -13.62
C ARG A 105 -12.42 0.77 -13.64
N LYS A 106 -13.29 0.37 -12.70
CA LYS A 106 -14.64 0.94 -12.58
C LYS A 106 -14.61 2.43 -12.22
N TRP A 107 -13.57 2.87 -11.49
CA TRP A 107 -13.32 4.26 -11.15
C TRP A 107 -12.52 5.02 -12.21
N GLU A 108 -12.29 4.41 -13.38
CA GLU A 108 -11.59 5.03 -14.51
C GLU A 108 -10.16 5.49 -14.15
N PHE A 109 -9.48 4.70 -13.31
CA PHE A 109 -8.03 4.77 -13.18
C PHE A 109 -7.36 4.06 -14.36
N GLY A 110 -6.23 4.62 -14.82
CA GLY A 110 -5.49 4.08 -15.95
C GLY A 110 -4.71 2.80 -15.60
N ASP A 111 -4.23 2.12 -16.64
CA ASP A 111 -3.56 0.81 -16.52
C ASP A 111 -2.32 0.84 -15.62
N GLU A 112 -1.61 1.95 -15.55
CA GLU A 112 -0.48 2.13 -14.63
C GLU A 112 -0.91 1.97 -13.15
N THR A 113 -2.03 2.57 -12.76
CA THR A 113 -2.57 2.46 -11.40
C THR A 113 -3.09 1.05 -11.13
N VAL A 114 -3.70 0.43 -12.12
CA VAL A 114 -4.15 -0.96 -12.03
C VAL A 114 -2.97 -1.92 -11.88
N ALA A 115 -1.87 -1.68 -12.60
CA ALA A 115 -0.65 -2.47 -12.51
C ALA A 115 -0.05 -2.41 -11.10
N VAL A 116 -0.05 -1.25 -10.44
CA VAL A 116 0.41 -1.15 -9.04
C VAL A 116 -0.32 -2.14 -8.14
N VAL A 117 -1.65 -2.18 -8.19
CA VAL A 117 -2.46 -3.07 -7.33
C VAL A 117 -2.26 -4.55 -7.67
N LEU A 118 -2.02 -4.88 -8.94
CA LEU A 118 -1.78 -6.26 -9.37
C LEU A 118 -0.38 -6.76 -9.03
N GLU A 119 0.61 -5.86 -9.04
CA GLU A 119 2.04 -6.18 -8.93
C GLU A 119 2.61 -5.92 -7.53
N ALA A 120 1.84 -5.32 -6.62
CA ALA A 120 2.25 -4.95 -5.26
C ALA A 120 3.00 -6.07 -4.51
N GLU A 121 2.64 -7.32 -4.75
CA GLU A 121 3.19 -8.49 -4.04
C GLU A 121 4.15 -9.35 -4.88
N HIS A 122 4.42 -8.94 -6.11
CA HIS A 122 5.31 -9.67 -6.99
C HIS A 122 6.75 -9.20 -6.75
N TRP A 123 7.35 -9.62 -5.63
CA TRP A 123 8.69 -9.21 -5.17
C TRP A 123 9.82 -9.39 -6.20
N GLN A 124 9.62 -10.22 -7.21
CA GLN A 124 10.58 -10.52 -8.27
C GLN A 124 10.27 -9.82 -9.60
N ARG A 125 9.30 -8.90 -9.63
CA ARG A 125 8.97 -8.17 -10.87
C ARG A 125 10.19 -7.37 -11.34
N ASP A 126 10.46 -7.45 -12.64
CA ASP A 126 11.51 -6.67 -13.28
C ASP A 126 11.19 -6.38 -14.77
N PRO A 127 10.08 -5.67 -15.05
CA PRO A 127 9.64 -5.47 -16.43
C PRO A 127 10.51 -4.48 -17.22
N ASP A 128 11.12 -3.51 -16.54
CA ASP A 128 11.98 -2.47 -17.15
C ASP A 128 13.12 -2.09 -16.18
N PRO A 129 14.33 -1.74 -16.67
CA PRO A 129 15.42 -1.24 -15.83
C PRO A 129 15.12 0.06 -15.07
N ARG A 130 14.21 0.90 -15.56
CA ARG A 130 13.77 2.13 -14.89
C ARG A 130 12.69 1.81 -13.87
N ALA A 131 12.73 2.50 -12.74
CA ALA A 131 11.70 2.38 -11.73
C ALA A 131 10.35 2.91 -12.26
N ASP A 132 9.28 2.17 -12.03
CA ASP A 132 7.89 2.64 -12.19
C ASP A 132 7.21 2.78 -10.82
N TYR A 133 5.93 3.16 -10.80
CA TYR A 133 5.17 3.29 -9.55
C TYR A 133 4.93 1.97 -8.80
N ALA A 134 4.88 0.84 -9.51
CA ALA A 134 4.76 -0.46 -8.87
C ALA A 134 6.06 -0.84 -8.16
N ASP A 135 7.24 -0.48 -8.68
CA ASP A 135 8.50 -0.61 -7.92
C ASP A 135 8.46 0.22 -6.64
N ILE A 136 7.98 1.46 -6.71
CA ILE A 136 7.93 2.36 -5.55
C ILE A 136 7.06 1.77 -4.44
N VAL A 137 5.83 1.36 -4.79
CA VAL A 137 4.87 0.83 -3.81
C VAL A 137 5.34 -0.51 -3.25
N LEU A 138 5.89 -1.39 -4.09
CA LEU A 138 6.45 -2.67 -3.67
C LEU A 138 7.58 -2.49 -2.65
N VAL A 139 8.52 -1.57 -2.91
CA VAL A 139 9.60 -1.24 -1.95
C VAL A 139 9.04 -0.59 -0.70
N ALA A 140 8.04 0.28 -0.82
CA ALA A 140 7.40 0.89 0.34
C ALA A 140 6.73 -0.15 1.25
N GLN A 141 6.03 -1.13 0.68
CA GLN A 141 5.44 -2.24 1.43
C GLN A 141 6.50 -3.03 2.19
N LEU A 142 7.60 -3.38 1.53
CA LEU A 142 8.69 -4.12 2.17
C LEU A 142 9.39 -3.33 3.30
N ILE A 143 9.51 -2.01 3.15
CA ILE A 143 10.01 -1.12 4.22
C ILE A 143 9.04 -1.11 5.41
N CYS A 144 7.74 -1.10 5.16
CA CYS A 144 6.70 -1.08 6.19
C CYS A 144 6.44 -2.45 6.84
N ASP A 145 6.90 -3.54 6.24
CA ASP A 145 6.68 -4.90 6.73
C ASP A 145 7.54 -5.19 7.98
N GLU A 146 6.98 -5.78 9.03
CA GLU A 146 7.71 -6.08 10.26
C GLU A 146 8.16 -7.56 10.34
N HIS A 147 7.79 -8.40 9.38
CA HIS A 147 8.12 -9.82 9.35
C HIS A 147 9.58 -10.06 8.97
N ARG A 148 10.29 -10.83 9.80
CA ARG A 148 11.71 -11.15 9.64
C ARG A 148 12.05 -11.78 8.28
N GLU A 149 11.15 -12.59 7.73
CA GLU A 149 11.33 -13.26 6.43
C GLU A 149 11.36 -12.26 5.28
N VAL A 150 10.43 -11.30 5.31
CA VAL A 150 10.36 -10.19 4.35
C VAL A 150 11.60 -9.30 4.48
N GLN A 151 12.02 -9.03 5.71
CA GLN A 151 13.24 -8.26 5.97
C GLN A 151 14.52 -8.98 5.52
N ALA A 152 14.54 -10.31 5.54
CA ALA A 152 15.65 -11.07 4.99
C ALA A 152 15.74 -10.91 3.45
N LEU A 153 14.61 -10.77 2.74
CA LEU A 153 14.62 -10.50 1.29
C LEU A 153 15.28 -9.16 0.97
N LEU A 154 15.09 -8.16 1.83
CA LEU A 154 15.76 -6.86 1.68
C LEU A 154 17.27 -6.97 1.86
N GLY A 155 17.71 -7.60 2.95
CA GLY A 155 19.13 -7.78 3.24
C GLY A 155 19.89 -8.59 2.20
N GLN A 156 19.21 -9.47 1.46
CA GLN A 156 19.80 -10.29 0.39
C GLN A 156 19.85 -9.58 -0.96
N GLY A 157 19.20 -8.43 -1.12
CA GLY A 157 19.17 -7.69 -2.39
C GLY A 157 18.54 -8.47 -3.55
N VAL A 158 17.61 -9.37 -3.23
CA VAL A 158 16.92 -10.25 -4.20
C VAL A 158 15.70 -9.59 -4.84
N VAL A 159 15.28 -8.42 -4.37
CA VAL A 159 14.15 -7.66 -4.93
C VAL A 159 14.69 -6.70 -5.99
N PRO A 160 14.39 -6.88 -7.29
CA PRO A 160 14.94 -6.04 -8.36
C PRO A 160 14.62 -4.55 -8.18
N ALA A 161 13.41 -4.23 -7.72
CA ALA A 161 12.93 -2.87 -7.45
C ALA A 161 13.87 -2.07 -6.53
N TYR A 162 14.50 -2.71 -5.53
CA TYR A 162 15.45 -2.05 -4.62
C TYR A 162 16.65 -1.45 -5.34
N ARG A 163 17.12 -2.09 -6.41
CA ARG A 163 18.28 -1.61 -7.17
C ARG A 163 17.95 -0.40 -8.02
N LYS A 164 16.67 -0.23 -8.38
CA LYS A 164 16.17 0.87 -9.22
C LYS A 164 15.92 2.14 -8.39
N ILE A 165 15.65 1.99 -7.10
CA ILE A 165 15.21 3.05 -6.19
C ILE A 165 16.37 3.52 -5.31
N ALA A 166 16.42 4.82 -5.03
CA ALA A 166 17.29 5.45 -4.03
C ALA A 166 18.81 5.15 -4.17
N ARG A 167 19.28 4.61 -5.30
CA ARG A 167 20.71 4.35 -5.60
C ARG A 167 21.47 3.59 -4.50
N GLY A 168 20.78 2.72 -3.75
CA GLY A 168 21.40 1.96 -2.65
C GLY A 168 21.53 2.71 -1.31
N MET A 169 20.82 3.82 -1.11
CA MET A 169 20.75 4.55 0.17
C MET A 169 19.78 3.94 1.19
N LEU A 170 19.24 2.74 0.94
CA LEU A 170 18.23 2.07 1.76
C LEU A 170 18.91 1.18 2.83
N ASP A 171 19.76 1.78 3.67
CA ASP A 171 20.32 1.07 4.81
C ASP A 171 19.34 0.98 5.99
N GLU A 172 19.72 0.21 7.01
CA GLU A 172 18.89 -0.05 8.19
C GLU A 172 18.58 1.24 8.97
N GLN A 173 19.58 2.11 9.16
CA GLN A 173 19.40 3.36 9.90
C GLN A 173 18.44 4.30 9.16
N TRP A 174 18.62 4.44 7.86
CA TRP A 174 17.75 5.24 7.02
C TRP A 174 16.31 4.70 7.02
N ARG A 175 16.14 3.37 6.99
CA ARG A 175 14.82 2.72 7.11
C ARG A 175 14.14 3.09 8.43
N GLU A 176 14.85 2.99 9.55
CA GLU A 176 14.31 3.34 10.87
C GLU A 176 13.91 4.81 10.96
N ASP A 177 14.75 5.72 10.43
CA ASP A 177 14.48 7.15 10.44
C ASP A 177 13.26 7.50 9.57
N LEU A 178 13.18 6.91 8.38
CA LEU A 178 12.02 7.07 7.49
C LEU A 178 10.73 6.56 8.13
N LEU A 179 10.74 5.35 8.70
CA LEU A 179 9.55 4.80 9.37
C LEU A 179 9.10 5.68 10.54
N ARG A 180 10.06 6.29 11.26
CA ARG A 180 9.76 7.18 12.38
C ARG A 180 9.10 8.48 11.90
N GLU A 181 9.60 9.05 10.81
CA GLU A 181 9.00 10.25 10.17
C GLU A 181 7.61 9.94 9.62
N ALA A 182 7.47 8.86 8.84
CA ALA A 182 6.19 8.43 8.28
C ALA A 182 5.12 8.19 9.38
N ARG A 183 5.49 7.53 10.48
CA ARG A 183 4.58 7.33 11.64
C ARG A 183 4.12 8.66 12.24
N ARG A 184 5.00 9.66 12.31
CA ARG A 184 4.67 10.99 12.83
C ARG A 184 3.68 11.70 11.91
N ASP A 185 3.94 11.73 10.62
CA ASP A 185 3.09 12.40 9.62
C ASP A 185 1.69 11.77 9.56
N VAL A 186 1.64 10.44 9.58
CA VAL A 186 0.41 9.68 9.64
C VAL A 186 -0.36 10.04 10.91
N ALA A 187 0.27 9.97 12.09
CA ALA A 187 -0.38 10.29 13.37
C ALA A 187 -0.88 11.75 13.44
N GLU A 188 -0.14 12.71 12.89
CA GLU A 188 -0.55 14.12 12.82
C GLU A 188 -1.80 14.27 11.93
N THR A 189 -1.79 13.64 10.76
CA THR A 189 -2.93 13.59 9.85
C THR A 189 -4.17 13.00 10.53
N PHE A 190 -4.02 11.91 11.28
CA PHE A 190 -5.11 11.34 12.08
C PHE A 190 -5.62 12.26 13.18
N SER A 191 -4.74 13.07 13.79
CA SER A 191 -5.12 13.98 14.88
C SER A 191 -5.96 15.16 14.39
N LEU A 192 -5.71 15.62 13.16
CA LEU A 192 -6.44 16.71 12.50
C LEU A 192 -7.81 16.29 11.96
N MET A 193 -8.08 14.99 11.92
CA MET A 193 -9.31 14.41 11.37
C MET A 193 -10.32 13.99 12.45
N ARG A 194 -10.10 14.38 13.71
CA ARG A 194 -11.03 14.19 14.83
C ARG A 194 -11.99 15.35 15.01
#